data_AF-A0A972GPX0-F1
#
_entry.id   AF-A0A972GPX0-F1
#
_cell.length_a   1.000
_cell.length_b   1.000
_cell.length_c   1.000
_cell.angle_alpha   90.00
_cell.angle_beta   90.00
_cell.angle_gamma   90.00
#
_symmetry.space_group_name_H-M   'P 1'
#
loop_
_entity.id
_entity.type
_entity.pdbx_description
1 polymer ?
#
loop_
_entity_poly.entity_id
_entity_poly.type
_entity_poly.pdbx_seq_one_letter_code
_entity_poly.pdbx_strand_id
1 'polypeptide(L)'
;MAQEIQNDLAGVHPAPSAESDVAGINPLLDMVGSVSHHIALLTAWVAMSGSLYFSEVLRWTPCLLCWYQRIIMYPLAAIIAIGILRRDTKLHFYVLPFSIFGMGMSLYHYLLIKTTIFPAPACNANIPCNVEYMNVLGFINIPFLALTAFTMITGLMIITALRTKALEASVYAEIDEQSNVDDNYIPEPYFAGATPAVFVIIGAVIAIFLVSGQLA
;
A
#
# COMPACT_ATOMS: atom_id res chain seq x y z
N MET A 1 -14.09 -43.23 4.13
CA MET A 1 -13.74 -41.92 4.73
C MET A 1 -12.43 -41.36 4.17
N ALA A 2 -11.31 -42.11 4.15
CA ALA A 2 -10.07 -41.63 3.53
C ALA A 2 -10.09 -41.54 1.99
N GLN A 3 -10.94 -42.31 1.31
CA GLN A 3 -11.07 -42.26 -0.16
C GLN A 3 -11.92 -41.11 -0.69
N GLU A 4 -12.75 -40.48 0.16
CA GLU A 4 -13.58 -39.33 -0.24
C GLU A 4 -12.73 -38.06 -0.35
N ILE A 5 -11.76 -37.90 0.57
CA ILE A 5 -10.82 -36.77 0.60
C ILE A 5 -9.84 -36.79 -0.59
N GLN A 6 -9.50 -37.98 -1.10
CA GLN A 6 -8.61 -38.12 -2.26
C GLN A 6 -9.32 -37.74 -3.58
N ASN A 7 -10.63 -37.90 -3.67
CA ASN A 7 -11.41 -37.51 -4.85
C ASN A 7 -11.64 -35.98 -4.91
N ASP A 8 -11.69 -35.28 -3.78
CA ASP A 8 -11.70 -33.80 -3.75
C ASP A 8 -10.36 -33.20 -4.22
N LEU A 9 -9.26 -33.98 -4.18
CA LEU A 9 -7.95 -33.58 -4.67
C LEU A 9 -7.75 -33.84 -6.18
N ALA A 10 -8.66 -34.58 -6.83
CA ALA A 10 -8.57 -34.89 -8.26
C ALA A 10 -9.03 -33.73 -9.17
N GLY A 11 -9.66 -32.69 -8.60
CA GLY A 11 -10.05 -31.47 -9.30
C GLY A 11 -9.00 -30.35 -9.27
N VAL A 12 -7.86 -30.54 -8.60
CA VAL A 12 -6.76 -29.57 -8.60
C VAL A 12 -5.96 -29.74 -9.88
N HIS A 13 -6.50 -29.20 -10.98
CA HIS A 13 -5.69 -28.98 -12.17
C HIS A 13 -4.58 -27.98 -11.82
N PRO A 14 -3.31 -28.25 -12.22
CA PRO A 14 -2.25 -27.28 -12.04
C PRO A 14 -2.69 -25.97 -12.68
N ALA A 15 -2.46 -24.86 -11.97
CA ALA A 15 -2.63 -23.52 -12.52
C ALA A 15 -2.05 -23.49 -13.94
N PRO A 16 -2.77 -22.89 -14.92
CA PRO A 16 -2.35 -22.87 -16.31
C PRO A 16 -0.87 -22.52 -16.36
N SER A 17 -0.11 -23.44 -16.93
CA SER A 17 1.33 -23.33 -17.07
C SER A 17 1.64 -21.97 -17.68
N ALA A 18 2.49 -21.22 -16.98
CA ALA A 18 3.18 -20.00 -17.35
C ALA A 18 3.53 -19.83 -18.85
N GLU A 19 2.53 -19.73 -19.70
CA GLU A 19 2.60 -19.31 -21.08
C GLU A 19 1.79 -18.03 -21.18
N SER A 20 2.45 -17.01 -21.72
CA SER A 20 2.30 -15.58 -21.48
C SER A 20 1.00 -14.94 -21.99
N ASP A 21 -0.03 -15.71 -22.28
CA ASP A 21 -1.22 -15.23 -23.00
C ASP A 21 -2.50 -15.50 -22.19
N VAL A 22 -2.62 -14.85 -21.03
CA VAL A 22 -3.94 -14.61 -20.43
C VAL A 22 -4.67 -13.64 -21.38
N ALA A 23 -5.48 -14.20 -22.26
CA ALA A 23 -6.19 -13.48 -23.31
C ALA A 23 -7.00 -12.31 -22.73
N GLY A 24 -6.47 -11.08 -22.86
CA GLY A 24 -7.21 -9.85 -22.53
C GLY A 24 -6.58 -8.91 -21.50
N ILE A 25 -5.49 -9.28 -20.82
CA ILE A 25 -4.82 -8.36 -19.88
C ILE A 25 -3.67 -7.63 -20.60
N ASN A 26 -3.64 -6.30 -20.50
CA ASN A 26 -2.51 -5.53 -21.02
C ASN A 26 -1.22 -5.99 -20.32
N PRO A 27 -0.15 -6.37 -21.05
CA PRO A 27 1.09 -6.88 -20.45
C PRO A 27 1.73 -5.86 -19.49
N LEU A 28 1.53 -4.57 -19.76
CA LEU A 28 1.93 -3.50 -18.85
C LEU A 28 1.18 -3.52 -17.51
N LEU A 29 -0.13 -3.81 -17.52
CA LEU A 29 -0.94 -3.84 -16.29
C LEU A 29 -0.55 -5.04 -15.41
N ASP A 30 -0.27 -6.18 -16.03
CA ASP A 30 0.19 -7.35 -15.30
C ASP A 30 1.59 -7.12 -14.69
N MET A 31 2.53 -6.63 -15.50
CA MET A 31 3.88 -6.28 -15.04
C MET A 31 3.84 -5.30 -13.88
N VAL A 32 3.09 -4.19 -14.01
CA VAL A 32 3.03 -3.16 -12.96
C VAL A 32 2.28 -3.65 -11.73
N GLY A 33 1.16 -4.37 -11.89
CA GLY A 33 0.38 -4.87 -10.75
C GLY A 33 1.02 -6.04 -10.00
N SER A 34 2.01 -6.72 -10.60
CA SER A 34 2.80 -7.74 -9.89
C SER A 34 3.72 -7.12 -8.82
N VAL A 35 4.28 -5.93 -9.09
CA VAL A 35 5.23 -5.24 -8.20
C VAL A 35 4.56 -4.12 -7.38
N SER A 36 3.34 -3.71 -7.73
CA SER A 36 2.63 -2.58 -7.13
C SER A 36 2.55 -2.63 -5.60
N HIS A 37 2.28 -3.81 -5.05
CA HIS A 37 2.14 -4.03 -3.61
C HIS A 37 3.46 -3.83 -2.86
N HIS A 38 4.58 -4.28 -3.43
CA HIS A 38 5.91 -4.09 -2.85
C HIS A 38 6.33 -2.63 -2.86
N ILE A 39 6.00 -1.91 -3.94
CA ILE A 39 6.24 -0.47 -4.02
C ILE A 39 5.40 0.25 -2.98
N ALA A 40 4.13 -0.12 -2.81
CA ALA A 40 3.27 0.47 -1.79
C ALA A 40 3.81 0.22 -0.36
N LEU A 41 4.33 -0.98 -0.09
CA LEU A 41 5.01 -1.30 1.17
C LEU A 41 6.23 -0.41 1.39
N LEU A 42 7.11 -0.30 0.39
CA LEU A 42 8.31 0.54 0.46
C LEU A 42 7.93 1.99 0.76
N THR A 43 6.96 2.55 0.04
CA THR A 43 6.48 3.92 0.25
C THR A 43 5.92 4.12 1.67
N ALA A 44 5.12 3.17 2.18
CA ALA A 44 4.56 3.26 3.53
C ALA A 44 5.65 3.22 4.61
N TRP A 45 6.64 2.35 4.47
CA TRP A 45 7.76 2.24 5.41
C TRP A 45 8.67 3.46 5.37
N VAL A 46 9.01 3.95 4.17
CA VAL A 46 9.81 5.18 4.02
C VAL A 46 9.07 6.38 4.63
N ALA A 47 7.76 6.50 4.42
CA ALA A 47 6.96 7.57 5.01
C ALA A 47 6.90 7.48 6.55
N MET A 48 6.71 6.27 7.09
CA MET A 48 6.72 6.01 8.53
C MET A 48 8.08 6.37 9.16
N SER A 49 9.17 5.85 8.60
CA SER A 49 10.54 6.10 9.07
C SER A 49 10.94 7.56 8.91
N GLY A 50 10.58 8.21 7.80
CA GLY A 50 10.82 9.64 7.59
C GLY A 50 10.10 10.51 8.63
N SER A 51 8.83 10.18 8.93
CA SER A 51 8.10 10.86 10.01
C SER A 51 8.77 10.68 11.37
N LEU A 52 9.36 9.51 11.65
CA LEU A 52 10.05 9.25 12.91
C LEU A 52 11.40 9.97 12.97
N TYR A 53 12.12 10.02 11.85
CA TYR A 53 13.39 10.73 11.71
C TYR A 53 13.25 12.23 12.02
N PHE A 54 12.20 12.87 11.50
CA PHE A 54 11.94 14.28 11.79
C PHE A 54 11.71 14.54 13.29
N SER A 55 11.06 13.62 14.02
CA SER A 55 10.79 13.81 15.44
C SER A 55 11.98 13.45 16.34
N GLU A 56 12.64 12.32 16.11
CA GLU A 56 13.69 11.84 17.00
C GLU A 56 15.06 12.45 16.70
N VAL A 57 15.40 12.56 15.41
CA VAL A 57 16.73 13.01 14.98
C VAL A 57 16.77 14.53 14.83
N LEU A 58 15.83 15.11 14.07
CA LEU A 58 15.77 16.56 13.87
C LEU A 58 15.08 17.32 15.01
N ARG A 59 14.52 16.61 16.00
CA ARG A 59 13.81 17.18 17.16
C ARG A 59 12.65 18.10 16.78
N TRP A 60 12.01 17.87 15.62
CA TRP A 60 10.83 18.63 15.21
C TRP A 60 9.58 18.07 15.89
N THR A 61 8.95 18.92 16.70
CA THR A 61 7.74 18.57 17.42
C THR A 61 6.54 18.57 16.46
N PRO A 62 5.84 17.42 16.31
CA PRO A 62 4.74 17.31 15.37
C PRO A 62 3.55 18.14 15.85
N CYS A 63 2.90 18.84 14.93
CA CYS A 63 1.62 19.48 15.20
C CYS A 63 0.50 18.43 15.32
N LEU A 64 -0.66 18.84 15.84
CA LEU A 64 -1.82 17.96 16.04
C LEU A 64 -2.30 17.30 14.74
N LEU A 65 -2.24 18.03 13.62
CA LEU A 65 -2.65 17.51 12.30
C LEU A 65 -1.64 16.48 11.75
N CYS A 66 -0.34 16.70 11.93
CA CYS A 66 0.69 15.69 11.66
C CYS A 66 0.53 14.45 12.53
N TRP A 67 0.15 14.61 13.79
CA TRP A 67 -0.09 13.49 14.70
C TRP A 67 -1.24 12.60 14.20
N TYR A 68 -2.33 13.18 13.72
CA TYR A 68 -3.40 12.40 13.07
C TYR A 68 -2.93 11.67 11.81
N GLN A 69 -2.09 12.30 10.97
CA GLN A 69 -1.51 11.63 9.80
C GLN A 69 -0.65 10.43 10.21
N ARG A 70 0.10 10.50 11.32
CA ARG A 70 0.89 9.38 11.86
C ARG A 70 0.01 8.22 12.31
N ILE A 71 -1.10 8.50 13.00
CA ILE A 71 -2.06 7.47 13.45
C ILE A 71 -2.65 6.70 12.27
N ILE A 72 -2.82 7.35 11.12
CA ILE A 72 -3.32 6.69 9.91
C ILE A 72 -2.20 5.92 9.21
N MET A 73 -1.01 6.52 9.05
CA MET A 73 0.09 5.94 8.28
C MET A 73 0.75 4.74 8.97
N TYR A 74 0.89 4.75 10.29
CA TYR A 74 1.66 3.71 11.00
C TYR A 74 0.97 2.34 10.96
N PRO A 75 -0.34 2.23 11.26
CA PRO A 75 -1.07 0.98 11.07
C PRO A 75 -1.10 0.55 9.61
N LEU A 76 -1.18 1.50 8.67
CA LEU A 76 -1.21 1.21 7.24
C LEU A 76 0.07 0.46 6.79
N ALA A 77 1.25 0.90 7.23
CA ALA A 77 2.51 0.22 6.94
C ALA A 77 2.52 -1.23 7.45
N ALA A 78 1.97 -1.47 8.65
CA ALA A 78 1.84 -2.81 9.22
C ALA A 78 0.81 -3.68 8.48
N ILE A 79 -0.36 -3.11 8.14
CA ILE A 79 -1.43 -3.80 7.41
C ILE A 79 -0.93 -4.25 6.03
N ILE A 80 -0.23 -3.37 5.29
CA ILE A 80 0.34 -3.73 3.98
C ILE A 80 1.38 -4.84 4.13
N ALA A 81 2.26 -4.77 5.13
CA ALA A 81 3.25 -5.82 5.38
C ALA A 81 2.59 -7.17 5.68
N ILE A 82 1.64 -7.19 6.62
CA ILE A 82 0.93 -8.41 7.02
C ILE A 82 0.09 -8.94 5.86
N GLY A 83 -0.55 -8.07 5.09
CA GLY A 83 -1.34 -8.43 3.91
C GLY A 83 -0.53 -9.15 2.85
N ILE A 84 0.68 -8.65 2.55
CA ILE A 84 1.60 -9.30 1.62
C ILE A 84 2.11 -10.64 2.19
N LEU A 85 2.44 -10.70 3.49
CA LEU A 85 2.87 -11.94 4.14
C LEU A 85 1.77 -13.01 4.17
N ARG A 86 0.51 -12.60 4.38
CA ARG A 86 -0.67 -13.49 4.41
C ARG A 86 -1.24 -13.78 3.02
N ARG A 87 -0.72 -13.15 1.96
CA ARG A 87 -1.20 -13.30 0.57
C ARG A 87 -2.68 -12.97 0.43
N ASP A 88 -3.13 -11.93 1.14
CA ASP A 88 -4.52 -11.55 1.15
C ASP A 88 -4.88 -10.79 -0.15
N THR A 89 -5.69 -11.41 -1.01
CA THR A 89 -6.19 -10.80 -2.25
C THR A 89 -7.08 -9.59 -1.98
N LYS A 90 -7.67 -9.49 -0.78
CA LYS A 90 -8.55 -8.41 -0.33
C LYS A 90 -7.79 -7.27 0.35
N LEU A 91 -6.45 -7.27 0.30
CA LEU A 91 -5.61 -6.22 0.90
C LEU A 91 -6.07 -4.80 0.53
N HIS A 92 -6.42 -4.59 -0.74
CA HIS A 92 -6.87 -3.30 -1.26
C HIS A 92 -8.12 -2.75 -0.54
N PHE A 93 -9.03 -3.60 -0.06
CA PHE A 93 -10.22 -3.16 0.69
C PHE A 93 -9.88 -2.55 2.04
N TYR A 94 -8.82 -3.01 2.70
CA TYR A 94 -8.39 -2.50 4.00
C TYR A 94 -7.55 -1.23 3.85
N VAL A 95 -6.69 -1.18 2.83
CA VAL A 95 -5.72 -0.09 2.65
C VAL A 95 -6.35 1.16 2.06
N LEU A 96 -7.23 1.02 1.06
CA LEU A 96 -7.86 2.15 0.36
C LEU A 96 -8.60 3.15 1.26
N PRO A 97 -9.49 2.74 2.18
CA PRO A 97 -10.20 3.71 3.02
C PRO A 97 -9.24 4.53 3.90
N PHE A 98 -8.21 3.88 4.46
CA PHE A 98 -7.20 4.55 5.26
C PHE A 98 -6.34 5.50 4.42
N SER A 99 -5.91 5.07 3.22
CA SER A 99 -5.05 5.89 2.36
C SER A 99 -5.81 7.11 1.80
N ILE A 100 -7.08 6.96 1.44
CA ILE A 100 -7.94 8.07 0.98
C ILE A 100 -8.15 9.08 2.11
N PHE A 101 -8.42 8.62 3.33
CA PHE A 101 -8.58 9.52 4.48
C PHE A 101 -7.28 10.26 4.81
N GLY A 102 -6.13 9.57 4.77
CA GLY A 102 -4.81 10.19 4.91
C GLY A 102 -4.51 11.22 3.81
N MET A 103 -4.92 10.95 2.57
CA MET A 103 -4.82 11.87 1.43
C MET A 103 -5.63 13.15 1.66
N GLY A 104 -6.88 13.03 2.13
CA GLY A 104 -7.72 14.19 2.45
C GLY A 104 -7.13 15.04 3.59
N MET A 105 -6.64 14.39 4.65
CA MET A 105 -6.01 15.07 5.79
C MET A 105 -4.71 15.78 5.42
N SER A 106 -3.88 15.18 4.57
CA SER A 106 -2.62 15.77 4.11
C SER A 106 -2.85 16.92 3.12
N LEU A 107 -3.85 16.80 2.25
CA LEU A 107 -4.28 17.89 1.37
C LEU A 107 -4.79 19.09 2.17
N TYR A 108 -5.64 18.84 3.17
CA TYR A 108 -6.12 19.89 4.08
C TYR A 108 -4.95 20.59 4.80
N HIS A 109 -3.99 19.83 5.32
CA HIS A 109 -2.81 20.40 5.98
C HIS A 109 -1.95 21.22 5.02
N TYR A 110 -1.73 20.74 3.79
CA TYR A 110 -0.97 21.47 2.78
C TYR A 110 -1.63 22.81 2.43
N LEU A 111 -2.96 22.80 2.23
CA LEU A 111 -3.72 24.02 1.96
C LEU A 111 -3.72 24.98 3.15
N LEU A 112 -3.74 24.47 4.39
CA LEU A 112 -3.65 25.30 5.59
C LEU A 112 -2.33 26.06 5.69
N ILE A 113 -1.21 25.47 5.27
CA ILE A 113 0.10 26.14 5.27
C ILE A 113 0.21 27.13 4.10
N LYS A 114 -0.22 26.74 2.89
CA LYS A 114 -0.05 27.57 1.69
C LYS A 114 -1.12 28.64 1.49
N THR A 115 -2.28 28.50 2.12
CA THR A 115 -3.40 29.44 1.99
C THR A 115 -3.77 30.04 3.34
N THR A 116 -4.13 31.31 3.36
CA THR A 116 -4.66 31.99 4.55
C THR A 116 -6.19 31.86 4.68
N ILE A 117 -6.80 31.02 3.84
CA ILE A 117 -8.26 30.87 3.73
C ILE A 117 -8.80 30.11 4.94
N PHE A 118 -8.00 29.23 5.54
CA PHE A 118 -8.37 28.43 6.69
C PHE A 118 -7.67 28.96 7.94
N PRO A 119 -8.41 29.48 8.94
CA PRO A 119 -7.82 29.84 10.21
C PRO A 119 -7.32 28.59 10.93
N ALA A 120 -6.17 28.69 11.59
CA ALA A 120 -5.66 27.60 12.42
C ALA A 120 -6.69 27.24 13.52
N PRO A 121 -6.93 25.95 13.81
CA PRO A 121 -7.89 25.56 14.83
C PRO A 121 -7.53 26.17 16.20
N ALA A 122 -8.52 26.76 16.88
CA ALA A 122 -8.34 27.57 18.09
C ALA A 122 -7.83 26.80 19.33
N CYS A 123 -7.83 25.46 19.29
CA CYS A 123 -7.27 24.61 20.36
C CYS A 123 -5.81 24.26 20.05
N ASN A 124 -4.90 25.02 20.66
CA ASN A 124 -3.46 24.76 20.56
C ASN A 124 -3.07 23.55 21.41
N ALA A 125 -2.76 22.42 20.76
CA ALA A 125 -1.64 21.63 21.22
C ALA A 125 -0.37 22.49 21.04
N ASN A 126 0.65 22.32 21.89
CA ASN A 126 1.81 23.21 22.09
C ASN A 126 2.47 23.90 20.87
N ILE A 127 2.31 23.41 19.63
CA ILE A 127 2.81 24.03 18.39
C ILE A 127 1.68 24.17 17.35
N PRO A 128 1.52 25.35 16.70
CA PRO A 128 0.47 25.56 15.72
C PRO A 128 0.75 24.86 14.37
N CYS A 129 -0.31 24.40 13.70
CA CYS A 129 -0.22 23.60 12.46
C CYS A 129 0.13 24.41 11.20
N ASN A 130 0.22 25.74 11.31
CA ASN A 130 0.59 26.62 10.21
C ASN A 130 2.10 26.91 10.14
N VAL A 131 2.90 26.34 11.06
CA VAL A 131 4.35 26.52 11.09
C VAL A 131 5.00 25.61 10.06
N GLU A 132 5.83 26.20 9.20
CA GLU A 132 6.56 25.51 8.15
C GLU A 132 7.98 25.21 8.64
N TYR A 133 8.23 23.97 9.08
CA TYR A 133 9.57 23.53 9.51
C TYR A 133 10.55 23.35 8.34
N MET A 134 10.02 23.01 7.17
CA MET A 134 10.80 22.74 5.96
C MET A 134 10.01 23.26 4.75
N ASN A 135 10.69 24.04 3.91
CA ASN A 135 10.18 24.52 2.64
C ASN A 135 11.28 24.39 1.58
N VAL A 136 11.38 23.22 0.97
CA VAL A 136 12.33 22.98 -0.11
C VAL A 136 11.69 23.40 -1.42
N LEU A 137 12.37 24.22 -2.21
CA LEU A 137 11.93 24.75 -3.51
C LEU A 137 10.63 25.61 -3.48
N GLY A 138 10.15 26.04 -2.32
CA GLY A 138 8.93 26.87 -2.20
C GLY A 138 7.63 26.07 -2.13
N PHE A 139 7.65 24.75 -2.38
CA PHE A 139 6.45 23.90 -2.44
C PHE A 139 6.59 22.56 -1.68
N ILE A 140 7.80 22.04 -1.48
CA ILE A 140 8.01 20.76 -0.79
C ILE A 140 8.04 20.98 0.71
N ASN A 141 6.90 20.68 1.33
CA ASN A 141 6.72 20.71 2.77
C ASN A 141 6.45 19.31 3.32
N ILE A 142 6.54 19.15 4.64
CA ILE A 142 6.17 17.91 5.35
C ILE A 142 4.78 17.37 4.95
N PRO A 143 3.68 18.17 4.97
CA PRO A 143 2.38 17.66 4.53
C PRO A 143 2.31 17.32 3.05
N PHE A 144 3.12 17.95 2.19
CA PHE A 144 3.19 17.60 0.77
C PHE A 144 3.82 16.22 0.58
N LEU A 145 4.90 15.91 1.32
CA LEU A 145 5.50 14.57 1.31
C LEU A 145 4.48 13.51 1.76
N ALA A 146 3.73 13.77 2.83
CA ALA A 146 2.66 12.87 3.28
C ALA A 146 1.57 12.69 2.21
N LEU A 147 1.16 13.77 1.54
CA LEU A 147 0.19 13.74 0.45
C LEU A 147 0.67 12.84 -0.69
N THR A 148 1.91 13.04 -1.15
CA THR A 148 2.48 12.20 -2.22
C THR A 148 2.54 10.72 -1.85
N ALA A 149 2.90 10.39 -0.60
CA ALA A 149 2.92 9.02 -0.12
C ALA A 149 1.51 8.38 -0.12
N PHE A 150 0.50 9.06 0.42
CA PHE A 150 -0.87 8.54 0.43
C PHE A 150 -1.47 8.43 -0.98
N THR A 151 -1.19 9.38 -1.88
CA THR A 151 -1.61 9.30 -3.29
C THR A 151 -0.95 8.12 -4.01
N MET A 152 0.36 7.93 -3.82
CA MET A 152 1.09 6.80 -4.41
C MET A 152 0.55 5.46 -3.91
N ILE A 153 0.34 5.31 -2.59
CA ILE A 153 -0.22 4.07 -2.03
C ILE A 153 -1.63 3.82 -2.57
N THR A 154 -2.48 4.85 -2.62
CA THR A 154 -3.84 4.73 -3.16
C THR A 154 -3.81 4.27 -4.63
N GLY A 155 -2.99 4.89 -5.47
CA GLY A 155 -2.85 4.52 -6.88
C GLY A 155 -2.38 3.08 -7.07
N LEU A 156 -1.36 2.65 -6.31
CA LEU A 156 -0.83 1.28 -6.38
C LEU A 156 -1.83 0.23 -5.89
N MET A 157 -2.65 0.56 -4.88
CA MET A 157 -3.73 -0.32 -4.41
C MET A 157 -4.91 -0.37 -5.39
N ILE A 158 -5.17 0.69 -6.15
CA ILE A 158 -6.16 0.66 -7.24
C ILE A 158 -5.66 -0.25 -8.37
N ILE A 159 -4.39 -0.10 -8.81
CA ILE A 159 -3.80 -0.94 -9.87
C ILE A 159 -3.87 -2.43 -9.48
N THR A 160 -3.51 -2.72 -8.24
CA THR A 160 -3.69 -4.02 -7.59
C THR A 160 -5.11 -4.55 -7.74
N ALA A 161 -6.11 -3.75 -7.36
CA ALA A 161 -7.50 -4.17 -7.38
C ALA A 161 -8.00 -4.42 -8.81
N LEU A 162 -7.56 -3.59 -9.76
CA LEU A 162 -7.87 -3.76 -11.19
C LEU A 162 -7.23 -5.03 -11.76
N ARG A 163 -6.00 -5.35 -11.38
CA ARG A 163 -5.31 -6.58 -11.78
C ARG A 163 -6.05 -7.81 -11.24
N THR A 164 -6.39 -7.85 -9.96
CA THR A 164 -7.13 -8.97 -9.36
C THR A 164 -8.46 -9.21 -10.09
N LYS A 165 -9.23 -8.15 -10.37
CA LYS A 165 -10.48 -8.27 -11.12
C LYS A 165 -10.31 -8.72 -12.57
N ALA A 166 -9.27 -8.23 -13.25
CA ALA A 166 -8.99 -8.61 -14.63
C ALA A 166 -8.62 -10.10 -14.74
N LEU A 167 -7.88 -10.61 -13.76
CA LEU A 167 -7.49 -12.02 -13.69
C LEU A 167 -8.67 -12.93 -13.34
N GLU A 168 -9.52 -12.50 -12.41
CA GLU A 168 -10.78 -13.20 -12.13
C GLU A 168 -11.62 -13.29 -13.42
N ALA A 169 -11.78 -12.19 -14.15
CA ALA A 169 -12.53 -12.16 -15.40
C ALA A 169 -11.92 -13.05 -16.50
N SER A 170 -10.59 -13.09 -16.65
CA SER A 170 -9.95 -13.96 -17.66
C SER A 170 -10.10 -15.44 -17.33
N VAL A 171 -10.00 -15.80 -16.04
CA VAL A 171 -10.21 -17.19 -15.59
C VAL A 171 -11.67 -17.62 -15.83
N TYR A 172 -12.64 -16.74 -15.56
CA TYR A 172 -14.05 -17.02 -15.85
C TYR A 172 -14.34 -17.14 -17.36
N ALA A 173 -13.68 -16.35 -18.20
CA ALA A 173 -13.83 -16.45 -19.66
C ALA A 173 -13.36 -17.80 -20.19
N GLU A 174 -12.27 -18.34 -19.63
CA GLU A 174 -11.75 -19.67 -19.98
C GLU A 174 -12.67 -20.81 -19.50
N ILE A 175 -13.31 -20.65 -18.34
CA ILE A 175 -14.31 -21.61 -17.82
C ILE A 175 -15.55 -21.69 -18.71
N ASP A 176 -16.06 -20.57 -19.24
CA ASP A 176 -17.27 -20.55 -20.10
C ASP A 176 -17.02 -21.22 -21.47
N GLU A 177 -15.79 -21.14 -21.98
CA GLU A 177 -15.37 -21.90 -23.16
C GLU A 177 -15.27 -23.41 -22.85
N GLN A 178 -14.85 -23.77 -21.63
CA GLN A 178 -14.85 -25.13 -21.11
C GLN A 178 -16.19 -25.48 -20.43
N SER A 179 -17.28 -25.49 -21.21
CA SER A 179 -18.70 -25.72 -20.82
C SER A 179 -19.07 -26.96 -19.96
N ASN A 180 -18.12 -27.69 -19.40
CA ASN A 180 -18.34 -28.84 -18.52
C ASN A 180 -17.41 -28.83 -17.28
N VAL A 181 -17.17 -27.63 -16.71
CA VAL A 181 -16.43 -27.45 -15.45
C VAL A 181 -17.43 -27.42 -14.29
N ASP A 182 -17.15 -28.23 -13.26
CA ASP A 182 -17.90 -28.35 -12.00
C ASP A 182 -18.08 -26.98 -11.32
N ASP A 183 -19.30 -26.69 -10.84
CA ASP A 183 -19.68 -25.47 -10.10
C ASP A 183 -18.82 -25.22 -8.85
N ASN A 184 -17.99 -26.18 -8.43
CA ASN A 184 -17.06 -26.07 -7.29
C ASN A 184 -15.63 -25.61 -7.65
N TYR A 185 -15.36 -25.10 -8.86
CA TYR A 185 -14.04 -24.55 -9.18
C TYR A 185 -13.76 -23.22 -8.44
N ILE A 186 -12.89 -23.28 -7.42
CA ILE A 186 -12.40 -22.10 -6.71
C ILE A 186 -11.07 -21.69 -7.34
N PRO A 187 -10.97 -20.52 -8.02
CA PRO A 187 -9.71 -20.07 -8.59
C PRO A 187 -8.65 -19.91 -7.49
N GLU A 188 -7.52 -20.60 -7.66
CA GLU A 188 -6.38 -20.53 -6.75
C GLU A 188 -5.88 -19.08 -6.58
N PRO A 189 -5.51 -18.66 -5.37
CA PRO A 189 -5.10 -17.29 -5.10
C PRO A 189 -3.83 -16.95 -5.89
N TYR A 190 -3.99 -16.01 -6.82
CA TYR A 190 -2.99 -15.51 -7.75
C TYR A 190 -1.75 -14.82 -7.11
N PHE A 191 -1.69 -14.78 -5.78
CA PHE A 191 -0.53 -14.31 -5.02
C PHE A 191 0.54 -15.42 -4.90
N ALA A 192 1.24 -15.68 -6.00
CA ALA A 192 2.39 -16.58 -5.99
C ALA A 192 3.56 -15.98 -5.20
N GLY A 193 3.97 -16.69 -4.13
CA GLY A 193 5.26 -16.53 -3.46
C GLY A 193 5.29 -15.58 -2.27
N ALA A 194 5.58 -16.14 -1.09
CA ALA A 194 6.12 -15.36 0.02
C ALA A 194 7.43 -14.73 -0.47
N THR A 195 7.42 -13.44 -0.74
CA THR A 195 8.55 -12.78 -1.38
C THR A 195 9.56 -12.40 -0.31
N PRO A 196 10.82 -12.90 -0.38
CA PRO A 196 11.90 -12.40 0.46
C PRO A 196 12.06 -10.87 0.37
N ALA A 197 11.52 -10.26 -0.70
CA ALA A 197 11.40 -8.82 -0.89
C ALA A 197 10.79 -8.07 0.32
N VAL A 198 9.80 -8.62 1.04
CA VAL A 198 9.22 -7.93 2.21
C VAL A 198 10.29 -7.72 3.29
N PHE A 199 11.01 -8.79 3.64
CA PHE A 199 12.07 -8.72 4.64
C PHE A 199 13.25 -7.86 4.18
N VAL A 200 13.58 -7.91 2.88
CA VAL A 200 14.63 -7.06 2.30
C VAL A 200 14.23 -5.58 2.35
N ILE A 201 13.01 -5.22 1.99
CA ILE A 201 12.50 -3.85 2.03
C ILE A 201 12.51 -3.33 3.47
N ILE A 202 11.91 -4.08 4.40
CA ILE A 202 11.84 -3.69 5.81
C ILE A 202 13.25 -3.57 6.39
N GLY A 203 14.11 -4.57 6.16
CA GLY A 203 15.49 -4.58 6.64
C GLY A 203 16.32 -3.41 6.08
N ALA A 204 16.19 -3.11 4.79
CA ALA A 204 16.86 -1.98 4.16
C ALA A 204 16.41 -0.64 4.74
N VAL A 205 15.10 -0.43 4.90
CA VAL A 205 14.58 0.83 5.47
C VAL A 205 15.02 1.00 6.93
N ILE A 206 14.97 -0.07 7.73
CA ILE A 206 15.45 -0.04 9.12
C ILE A 206 16.96 0.24 9.17
N ALA A 207 17.76 -0.45 8.35
CA ALA A 207 19.20 -0.23 8.31
C ALA A 207 19.54 1.22 7.94
N ILE A 208 18.89 1.78 6.93
CA ILE A 208 19.06 3.19 6.54
C ILE A 208 18.71 4.12 7.71
N PHE A 209 17.59 3.87 8.40
CA PHE A 209 17.17 4.67 9.55
C PHE A 209 18.16 4.60 10.72
N LEU A 210 18.69 3.40 11.01
CA LEU A 210 19.67 3.23 12.10
C LEU A 210 21.01 3.89 11.76
N VAL A 211 21.49 3.75 10.53
CA VAL A 211 22.73 4.38 10.07
C VAL A 211 22.60 5.91 10.09
N SER A 212 21.49 6.46 9.60
CA SER A 212 21.28 7.92 9.63
C SER A 212 21.15 8.45 11.06
N GLY A 213 20.53 7.69 11.97
CA GLY A 213 20.46 8.04 13.39
C GLY A 213 21.80 8.02 14.14
N GLN A 214 22.80 7.26 13.68
CA GLN A 214 24.15 7.26 14.25
C GLN A 214 25.01 8.44 13.78
N LEU A 215 24.63 9.08 12.66
CA LEU A 215 25.40 10.15 12.03
C LEU A 215 24.95 11.56 12.47
N ALA A 216 23.91 11.66 13.30
CA ALA A 216 23.29 12.91 13.77
C ALA A 216 23.56 13.15 15.25
#